data_AF-A0A376LDW6-F1
#
_entry.id   AF-A0A376LDW6-F1
#
_cell.length_a   1.000
_cell.length_b   1.000
_cell.length_c   1.000
_cell.angle_alpha   90.00
_cell.angle_beta   90.00
_cell.angle_gamma   90.00
#
_symmetry.space_group_name_H-M   'P 1'
#
loop_
_entity.id
_entity.type
_entity.pdbx_description
1 polymer ?
#
loop_
_entity_poly.entity_id
_entity_poly.type
_entity_poly.pdbx_seq_one_letter_code
_entity_poly.pdbx_strand_id
1 'polypeptide(L)' 'MSNIYIVAEIGCNHNGSVDIAREMILKAKEAGVNAVKFQTFKADKLISAIAPKAEYQIKKHRRIRISVRNDKKA' A
#
# COMPACT_ATOMS: atom_id res chain seq x y z
N MET A 1 -37.34 -1.02 8.02
CA MET A 1 -36.07 -1.36 7.35
C MET A 1 -34.93 -0.90 8.25
N SER A 2 -33.95 -1.75 8.53
CA SER A 2 -32.73 -1.38 9.26
C SER A 2 -31.81 -0.57 8.35
N ASN A 3 -31.32 0.58 8.83
CA ASN A 3 -30.29 1.34 8.11
C ASN A 3 -29.02 0.50 7.98
N ILE A 4 -28.55 0.31 6.74
CA ILE A 4 -27.29 -0.38 6.45
C ILE A 4 -26.14 0.57 6.79
N TYR A 5 -25.18 0.10 7.57
CA TYR A 5 -23.97 0.85 7.90
C TYR A 5 -22.84 0.50 6.92
N ILE A 6 -22.42 1.46 6.11
CA ILE A 6 -21.41 1.31 5.07
C ILE A 6 -20.06 1.83 5.57
N VAL A 7 -19.04 0.98 5.49
CA VAL A 7 -17.65 1.31 5.84
C VAL A 7 -16.77 1.23 4.60
N ALA A 8 -16.12 2.33 4.24
CA ALA A 8 -15.13 2.37 3.18
C ALA A 8 -13.77 1.87 3.70
N GLU A 9 -13.28 0.74 3.17
CA GLU A 9 -11.97 0.20 3.52
C GLU A 9 -10.85 0.89 2.73
N ILE A 10 -10.13 1.79 3.38
CA ILE A 10 -8.92 2.42 2.83
C ILE A 10 -7.71 1.50 3.00
N GLY A 11 -7.64 0.76 4.11
CA GLY A 11 -6.57 -0.19 4.37
C GLY A 11 -5.18 0.48 4.34
N CYS A 12 -4.28 -0.02 3.48
CA CYS A 12 -2.94 0.53 3.23
C CYS A 12 -2.81 1.27 1.88
N ASN A 13 -3.93 1.53 1.19
CA ASN A 13 -3.93 2.11 -0.16
C ASN A 13 -3.38 3.54 -0.24
N HIS A 14 -3.23 4.22 0.90
CA HIS A 14 -2.61 5.53 1.02
C HIS A 14 -1.08 5.51 0.84
N ASN A 15 -0.46 4.32 0.74
CA ASN A 15 0.99 4.14 0.47
C ASN A 15 1.92 4.94 1.41
N GLY A 16 1.51 5.12 2.67
CA GLY A 16 2.27 5.89 3.66
C GLY A 16 2.15 7.42 3.54
N SER A 17 1.43 7.94 2.54
CA SER A 17 1.18 9.38 2.42
C SER A 17 -0.04 9.80 3.24
N VAL A 18 0.14 10.79 4.11
CA VAL A 18 -0.95 11.36 4.91
C VAL A 18 -1.89 12.19 4.04
N ASP A 19 -1.36 12.87 3.02
CA ASP A 19 -2.18 13.73 2.15
C ASP A 19 -3.11 12.89 1.26
N ILE A 20 -2.62 11.77 0.74
CA ILE A 20 -3.46 10.80 0.03
C ILE A 20 -4.52 10.21 0.97
N ALA A 21 -4.16 9.90 2.23
CA ALA A 21 -5.13 9.41 3.20
C ALA A 21 -6.24 10.44 3.47
N ARG A 22 -5.91 11.73 3.57
CA ARG A 22 -6.88 12.82 3.72
C ARG A 22 -7.80 12.94 2.52
N GLU A 23 -7.25 12.89 1.31
CA GLU A 23 -8.04 12.93 0.07
C GLU A 23 -9.02 11.75 0.01
N MET A 24 -8.57 10.54 0.35
CA MET A 24 -9.41 9.35 0.39
C MET A 24 -10.57 9.49 1.39
N ILE A 25 -10.34 10.11 2.56
CA ILE A 25 -11.41 10.40 3.54
C ILE A 25 -12.44 11.36 2.95
N LEU A 26 -12.02 12.41 2.26
CA LEU A 26 -12.92 13.37 1.63
C LEU A 26 -13.77 12.68 0.54
N LYS A 27 -13.16 11.84 -0.29
CA LYS A 27 -13.88 11.06 -1.31
C LYS A 27 -14.84 10.04 -0.72
N ALA A 28 -14.46 9.38 0.36
CA ALA A 28 -15.35 8.46 1.08
C ALA A 28 -16.58 9.19 1.65
N LYS A 29 -16.38 10.41 2.20
CA LYS A 29 -17.46 11.27 2.66
C LYS A 29 -18.38 11.71 1.51
N GLU A 30 -17.82 12.11 0.37
CA GLU A 30 -18.59 12.46 -0.84
C GLU A 30 -19.44 11.27 -1.34
N ALA A 31 -18.95 10.04 -1.18
CA ALA A 31 -19.66 8.81 -1.53
C ALA A 31 -20.79 8.43 -0.55
N GLY A 32 -20.98 9.16 0.56
CA GLY A 32 -22.08 8.93 1.50
C GLY A 32 -21.89 7.74 2.45
N VAL A 33 -20.65 7.30 2.66
CA VAL A 33 -20.37 6.20 3.62
C VAL A 33 -20.46 6.69 5.07
N ASN A 34 -20.72 5.77 6.00
CA ASN A 34 -20.86 6.09 7.42
C ASN A 34 -19.51 6.19 8.14
N ALA A 35 -18.52 5.41 7.69
CA ALA A 35 -17.18 5.42 8.25
C ALA A 35 -16.13 5.01 7.21
N VAL A 36 -14.87 5.30 7.55
CA VAL A 36 -13.69 4.78 6.85
C VAL A 36 -12.91 3.86 7.78
N LYS A 37 -12.21 2.87 7.23
CA LYS A 37 -11.35 1.96 8.00
C LYS A 37 -9.93 1.92 7.42
N PHE A 38 -8.95 2.02 8.32
CA PHE A 38 -7.53 1.91 8.02
C PHE A 38 -6.96 0.62 8.62
N GLN A 39 -5.88 0.12 8.04
CA GLN A 39 -5.14 -1.02 8.60
C GLN A 39 -3.89 -0.52 9.33
N THR A 40 -3.69 -1.01 10.55
CA THR A 40 -2.47 -0.75 11.32
C THR A 40 -1.74 -2.06 11.53
N PHE A 41 -0.48 -2.12 11.12
CA PHE A 41 0.36 -3.30 11.34
C PHE A 41 1.83 -2.91 11.43
N LYS A 42 2.61 -3.73 12.12
CA LYS A 42 4.07 -3.69 12.06
C LYS A 42 4.51 -4.83 11.15
N ALA A 43 5.22 -4.52 10.07
CA ALA A 43 5.54 -5.50 9.01
C ALA A 43 6.31 -6.72 9.55
N ASP A 44 7.21 -6.51 10.50
CA ASP A 44 7.97 -7.53 11.23
C ASP A 44 7.10 -8.47 12.08
N LYS A 45 5.92 -8.01 12.50
CA LYS A 45 4.97 -8.82 13.28
C LYS A 45 3.93 -9.54 12.42
N LEU A 46 3.81 -9.15 11.14
CA LEU A 46 2.77 -9.65 10.24
C LEU A 46 3.31 -10.59 9.16
N ILE A 47 4.55 -10.37 8.72
CA ILE A 47 5.16 -11.09 7.61
C ILE A 47 6.17 -12.09 8.16
N SER A 48 6.01 -13.36 7.80
CA SER A 48 7.04 -14.37 8.06
C SER A 48 8.23 -14.19 7.13
N ALA A 49 9.44 -14.29 7.66
CA ALA A 49 10.68 -14.19 6.87
C ALA A 49 10.78 -15.26 5.76
N ILE A 50 10.06 -16.39 5.92
CA ILE A 50 10.03 -17.49 4.95
C ILE A 50 8.82 -17.43 4.00
N ALA A 51 7.89 -16.48 4.19
CA ALA A 51 6.72 -16.39 3.34
C ALA A 51 7.13 -16.00 1.91
N PRO A 52 6.72 -16.76 0.88
CA PRO A 52 7.00 -16.39 -0.50
C PRO A 52 6.30 -15.07 -0.82
N LYS A 53 7.02 -14.15 -1.47
CA LYS A 53 6.44 -12.90 -1.97
C LYS A 53 5.39 -13.20 -3.03
N ALA A 54 4.31 -12.43 -3.02
CA ALA A 54 3.32 -12.51 -4.09
C ALA A 54 3.96 -12.11 -5.44
N GLU A 55 3.51 -12.72 -6.54
CA GLU A 55 4.15 -12.58 -7.85
C GLU A 55 4.27 -11.11 -8.33
N TYR A 56 3.27 -10.28 -8.04
CA TYR A 56 3.31 -8.84 -8.36
C TYR A 56 4.41 -8.09 -7.58
N GLN A 57 4.71 -8.51 -6.35
CA GLN A 57 5.77 -7.93 -5.54
C GLN A 57 7.14 -8.29 -6.10
N ILE A 58 7.28 -9.51 -6.65
CA ILE A 58 8.51 -9.97 -7.32
C ILE A 58 8.75 -9.15 -8.60
N LYS A 59 7.70 -8.92 -9.42
CA LYS A 59 7.81 -8.15 -10.67
C LYS A 59 8.30 -6.71 -10.45
N LYS A 60 7.89 -6.05 -9.37
CA LYS A 60 8.25 -4.65 -9.06
C LYS A 60 9.74 -4.44 -8.73
N HIS A 61 10.45 -5.49 -8.29
CA HIS A 61 11.86 -5.40 -7.86
C HIS A 61 12.89 -5.67 -8.98
N ARG A 62 12.45 -6.00 -10.20
CA ARG A 62 13.35 -6.44 -11.30
C ARG A 62 13.94 -5.33 -12.17
N ARG A 63 13.83 -4.05 -11.82
CA ARG A 63 14.18 -2.92 -12.71
C ARG A 63 15.39 -2.05 -12.32
N ILE A 64 16.27 -2.48 -11.41
CA ILE A 64 17.53 -1.78 -11.16
C ILE A 64 18.71 -2.73 -11.33
N ARG A 65 19.15 -2.91 -12.58
CA ARG A 65 20.54 -3.30 -12.89
C ARG A 65 21.22 -2.03 -13.37
N ILE A 66 21.87 -1.31 -12.45
CA ILE A 66 22.81 -0.27 -12.84
C ILE A 66 24.01 -1.02 -13.44
N SER A 67 24.23 -0.85 -14.74
CA SER A 67 25.47 -1.31 -15.39
C SER A 67 26.64 -0.57 -14.75
N VAL A 68 27.40 -1.23 -13.89
CA VAL A 68 28.71 -0.74 -13.46
C VAL A 68 29.63 -0.85 -14.68
N ARG A 69 29.85 0.27 -15.39
CA ARG A 69 30.94 0.37 -16.37
C ARG A 69 32.25 0.31 -15.59
N ASN A 70 32.96 -0.80 -15.71
CA ASN A 70 34.35 -0.92 -15.27
C ASN A 70 35.23 -0.27 -16.35
N ASP A 71 35.45 1.04 -16.28
CA ASP A 71 36.52 1.68 -17.05
C ASP A 71 37.84 1.44 -16.30
N LYS A 72 38.42 0.24 -16.49
CA LYS A 72 39.85 0.05 -16.29
C LYS A 72 40.54 0.70 -17.48
N LYS A 73 41.08 1.91 -17.27
CA LYS A 73 42.10 2.50 -18.14
C LYS A 73 43.33 1.57 -18.12
N ALA A 74 43.63 0.99 -19.28
CA ALA A 74 44.97 0.61 -19.70
C ALA A 74 45.34 1.54 -20.86
#